data_AF-A0A650CQJ6-F1
#
_entry.id   AF-A0A650CQJ6-F1
#
_cell.length_a   1.000
_cell.length_b   1.000
_cell.length_c   1.000
_cell.angle_alpha   90.00
_cell.angle_beta   90.00
_cell.angle_gamma   90.00
#
_symmetry.space_group_name_H-M   'P 1'
#
loop_
_entity.id
_entity.type
_entity.pdbx_description
1 polymer ?
#
loop_
_entity_poly.entity_id
_entity_poly.type
_entity_poly.pdbx_seq_one_letter_code
_entity_poly.pdbx_strand_id
1 'polypeptide(L)'
;MVKATVGIPSLLRKSLHKTLRALMQQSEDDFDIIITYKGNLTREFEEYEKVLNIRFLEQKEELFEEGLNLVLENADGKNTINY
;
A
#
# COMPACT_ATOMS: atom_id res chain seq x y z
N MET A 1 -13.11 16.66 0.88
CA MET A 1 -11.73 16.71 0.37
C MET A 1 -11.52 15.53 -0.57
N VAL A 2 -10.65 15.66 -1.58
CA VAL A 2 -10.30 14.53 -2.46
C VAL A 2 -9.30 13.68 -1.71
N LYS A 3 -9.71 12.46 -1.34
CA LYS A 3 -8.83 11.49 -0.67
C LYS A 3 -7.91 10.86 -1.72
N ALA A 4 -6.61 10.91 -1.50
CA ALA A 4 -5.62 10.29 -2.39
C ALA A 4 -5.52 8.79 -2.11
N THR A 5 -5.09 8.01 -3.10
CA THR A 5 -4.71 6.61 -2.88
C THR A 5 -3.23 6.42 -3.19
N VAL A 6 -2.50 5.87 -2.22
CA VAL A 6 -1.09 5.50 -2.34
C VAL A 6 -1.00 4.01 -2.65
N GLY A 7 -0.54 3.69 -3.85
CA GLY A 7 -0.34 2.31 -4.31
C GLY A 7 1.09 1.85 -4.12
N ILE A 8 1.30 0.71 -3.46
CA ILE A 8 2.64 0.13 -3.23
C ILE A 8 2.65 -1.31 -3.76
N PRO A 9 3.11 -1.54 -5.00
CA PRO A 9 3.32 -2.87 -5.53
C PRO A 9 4.56 -3.51 -4.89
N SER A 10 4.36 -4.36 -3.88
CA SER A 10 5.47 -4.87 -3.06
C SER A 10 5.86 -6.29 -3.44
N LEU A 11 7.08 -6.42 -3.97
CA LEU A 11 7.84 -7.69 -4.03
C LEU A 11 8.91 -7.77 -2.92
N LEU A 12 9.15 -6.69 -2.17
CA LEU A 12 10.33 -6.52 -1.30
C LEU A 12 9.94 -6.08 0.13
N ARG A 13 10.08 -7.01 1.08
CA ARG A 13 9.67 -6.83 2.49
C ARG A 13 10.45 -5.75 3.27
N LYS A 14 11.75 -5.57 2.99
CA LYS A 14 12.61 -4.62 3.74
C LYS A 14 12.41 -3.15 3.36
N SER A 15 12.09 -2.87 2.11
CA SER A 15 11.80 -1.49 1.65
C SER A 15 10.43 -1.04 2.13
N LEU A 16 9.46 -1.96 2.19
CA LEU A 16 8.09 -1.65 2.62
C LEU A 16 8.03 -1.03 4.01
N HIS A 17 8.76 -1.56 4.99
CA HIS A 17 8.84 -0.96 6.33
C HIS A 17 9.34 0.49 6.33
N LYS A 18 10.34 0.80 5.49
CA LYS A 18 10.87 2.16 5.39
C LYS A 18 9.84 3.11 4.77
N THR A 19 9.14 2.64 3.73
CA THR A 19 8.06 3.39 3.08
C THR A 19 6.92 3.66 4.07
N LEU A 20 6.46 2.65 4.81
CA LEU A 20 5.38 2.82 5.79
C LEU A 20 5.77 3.76 6.93
N ARG A 21 7.00 3.65 7.45
CA ARG A 21 7.51 4.61 8.45
C ARG A 21 7.55 6.05 7.95
N ALA A 22 7.88 6.27 6.68
CA ALA A 22 7.87 7.60 6.09
C ALA A 22 6.43 8.12 5.92
N LEU A 23 5.48 7.25 5.56
CA LEU A 23 4.07 7.61 5.43
C LEU A 23 3.41 7.95 6.77
N MET A 24 3.79 7.29 7.88
CA MET A 24 3.35 7.64 9.23
C MET A 24 3.75 9.06 9.67
N GLN A 25 4.72 9.70 9.02
CA GLN A 25 5.17 11.05 9.35
C GLN A 25 4.40 12.15 8.60
N GLN A 26 3.51 11.77 7.67
CA GLN A 26 2.64 12.72 6.98
C GLN A 26 1.50 13.16 7.91
N SER A 27 1.06 14.41 7.80
CA SER A 27 -0.09 14.92 8.56
C SER A 27 -1.36 14.11 8.21
N GLU A 28 -2.06 13.66 9.25
CA GLU A 28 -3.13 12.65 9.20
C GLU A 28 -4.31 13.04 8.27
N ASP A 29 -4.92 12.00 7.68
CA ASP A 29 -6.29 11.92 7.13
C ASP A 29 -6.54 11.95 5.60
N ASP A 30 -5.59 12.34 4.74
CA ASP A 30 -5.93 12.57 3.33
C ASP A 30 -5.68 11.39 2.37
N PHE A 31 -5.24 10.21 2.84
CA PHE A 31 -4.94 9.11 1.92
C PHE A 31 -5.23 7.69 2.43
N ASP A 32 -5.67 6.85 1.48
CA ASP A 32 -5.76 5.39 1.63
C ASP A 32 -4.51 4.74 1.06
N ILE A 33 -4.01 3.68 1.70
CA ILE A 33 -2.86 2.92 1.19
C ILE A 33 -3.36 1.56 0.69
N ILE A 34 -2.92 1.18 -0.51
CA ILE A 34 -3.10 -0.17 -1.06
C ILE A 34 -1.74 -0.79 -1.25
N ILE A 35 -1.50 -1.93 -0.58
CA ILE A 35 -0.26 -2.69 -0.69
C ILE A 35 -0.60 -4.01 -1.37
N THR A 36 0.03 -4.27 -2.52
CA THR A 36 -0.06 -5.60 -3.12
C THR A 36 1.15 -6.44 -2.69
N TYR A 37 0.92 -7.72 -2.39
CA TYR A 37 1.93 -8.62 -1.82
C TYR A 37 1.78 -10.05 -2.36
N LYS A 38 2.85 -10.85 -2.27
CA LYS A 38 2.82 -12.29 -2.54
C LYS A 38 3.23 -13.11 -1.31
N GLY A 39 2.49 -14.19 -1.04
CA GLY A 39 2.73 -15.10 0.09
C GLY A 39 2.23 -14.55 1.41
N ASN A 40 2.71 -15.07 2.54
CA ASN A 40 2.09 -14.73 3.84
C ASN A 40 2.41 -13.31 4.30
N LEU A 41 1.36 -12.55 4.60
CA LEU A 41 1.41 -11.35 5.44
C LEU A 41 1.86 -11.75 6.84
N THR A 42 2.98 -11.18 7.27
CA THR A 42 3.50 -11.36 8.63
C THR A 42 2.81 -10.39 9.58
N ARG A 43 2.73 -10.74 10.87
CA ARG A 43 2.24 -9.83 11.94
C ARG A 43 3.06 -8.55 12.10
N GLU A 44 4.15 -8.43 11.35
CA GLU A 44 5.09 -7.31 11.33
C GLU A 44 4.44 -5.99 10.86
N PHE A 45 3.25 -6.05 10.26
CA PHE A 45 2.53 -4.87 9.78
C PHE A 45 1.44 -4.34 10.73
N GLU A 46 1.13 -5.08 11.81
CA GLU A 46 0.06 -4.73 12.78
C GLU A 46 0.28 -3.34 13.42
N GLU A 47 1.54 -2.88 13.53
CA GLU A 47 1.84 -1.54 14.05
C GLU A 47 1.45 -0.42 13.09
N TYR A 48 1.55 -0.65 11.78
CA TYR A 48 1.22 0.35 10.76
C TYR A 48 -0.29 0.46 10.55
N GLU A 49 -1.02 -0.66 10.59
CA GLU A 49 -2.48 -0.70 10.43
C GLU A 49 -3.24 0.07 11.53
N LYS A 50 -2.61 0.32 12.69
CA LYS A 50 -3.20 1.11 13.78
C LYS A 50 -3.21 2.61 13.50
N VAL A 51 -2.35 3.08 12.60
CA VAL A 51 -2.10 4.51 12.35
C VAL A 51 -2.43 4.88 10.90
N LEU A 52 -2.26 3.95 9.97
CA LEU A 52 -2.47 4.13 8.55
C LEU A 52 -3.67 3.31 8.08
N ASN A 53 -4.49 3.88 7.19
CA ASN A 53 -5.57 3.13 6.55
C ASN A 53 -5.02 2.27 5.39
N ILE A 54 -4.61 1.04 5.71
CA ILE A 54 -3.96 0.13 4.78
C ILE A 54 -4.95 -0.96 4.33
N ARG A 55 -5.03 -1.20 3.02
CA ARG A 55 -5.64 -2.39 2.42
C ARG A 55 -4.56 -3.25 1.79
N PHE A 56 -4.58 -4.55 2.09
CA PHE A 56 -3.67 -5.51 1.49
C PHE A 56 -4.37 -6.32 0.41
N LEU A 57 -3.71 -6.49 -0.74
CA LEU A 57 -4.20 -7.26 -1.88
C LEU A 57 -3.18 -8.33 -2.28
N GLU A 58 -3.61 -9.59 -2.31
CA GLU A 58 -2.73 -10.69 -2.69
C GLU A 58 -2.54 -10.73 -4.22
N GLN A 59 -1.28 -10.82 -4.65
CA GLN A 59 -0.86 -11.07 -6.03
C GLN A 59 -0.78 -12.59 -6.26
N LYS A 60 -1.18 -13.05 -7.44
CA LYS A 60 -1.05 -14.45 -7.85
C LYS A 60 0.36 -14.71 -8.39
N GLU A 61 0.83 -13.86 -9.29
CA GLU A 61 2.18 -13.93 -9.86
C GLU A 61 3.12 -12.96 -9.14
N GLU A 62 4.44 -13.19 -9.28
CA GLU A 62 5.45 -12.30 -8.70
C GLU A 62 5.84 -11.20 -9.72
N LEU A 63 4.83 -10.59 -10.32
CA LEU A 63 4.97 -9.63 -11.41
C LEU A 63 4.57 -8.23 -10.93
N PHE A 64 5.49 -7.28 -11.07
CA PHE A 64 5.24 -5.88 -10.70
C PHE A 64 4.00 -5.31 -11.41
N GLU A 65 3.81 -5.65 -12.69
CA GLU A 65 2.68 -5.18 -13.50
C GLU A 65 1.32 -5.68 -12.97
N GLU A 66 1.25 -6.93 -12.49
CA GLU A 66 0.04 -7.43 -11.81
C GLU A 66 -0.23 -6.63 -10.54
N GLY A 67 0.79 -6.43 -9.70
CA GLY A 67 0.67 -5.65 -8.48
C GLY A 67 0.24 -4.21 -8.75
N LEU A 68 0.70 -3.59 -9.83
CA LEU A 68 0.29 -2.25 -10.23
C LEU A 68 -1.17 -2.23 -10.73
N ASN A 69 -1.57 -3.18 -11.55
CA ASN A 69 -2.95 -3.27 -12.05
C ASN A 69 -3.96 -3.46 -10.91
N LEU A 70 -3.64 -4.32 -9.94
CA LEU A 70 -4.47 -4.52 -8.75
C LEU A 70 -4.64 -3.22 -7.93
N VAL A 71 -3.57 -2.44 -7.77
CA VAL A 71 -3.66 -1.12 -7.14
C VAL A 71 -4.61 -0.20 -7.91
N LEU A 72 -4.45 -0.12 -9.22
CA LEU A 72 -5.24 0.78 -10.08
C LEU A 72 -6.72 0.42 -10.09
N GLU A 73 -7.05 -0.87 -10.12
CA GLU A 73 -8.43 -1.38 -10.09
C GLU A 73 -9.15 -1.11 -8.76
N ASN A 74 -8.40 -0.98 -7.66
CA ASN A 74 -8.95 -0.85 -6.31
C ASN A 74 -8.78 0.55 -5.70
N ALA A 75 -8.15 1.47 -6.43
CA ALA A 75 -8.00 2.86 -6.01
C ALA A 75 -9.32 3.63 -6.19
N ASP A 76 -9.90 4.10 -5.09
CA ASP A 76 -11.15 4.87 -5.08
C ASP A 76 -10.92 6.39 -5.31
N GLY A 77 -9.66 6.82 -5.40
CA GLY A 77 -9.26 8.22 -5.53
C GLY A 77 -9.13 8.69 -6.98
N LYS A 78 -9.56 9.94 -7.26
CA LYS A 78 -9.30 10.65 -8.54
C LYS A 78 -7.81 10.83 -8.87
N ASN A 79 -6.93 10.66 -7.87
CA ASN A 79 -5.47 10.77 -7.98
C ASN A 79 -4.80 9.54 -7.32
N THR A 80 -4.12 8.73 -8.11
CA THR A 80 -3.31 7.60 -7.65
C THR A 80 -1.83 7.97 -7.73
N ILE A 81 -1.10 7.84 -6.61
CA ILE A 81 0.36 8.02 -6.58
C ILE A 81 0.99 6.66 -6.35
N ASN A 82 1.84 6.22 -7.29
CA ASN A 82 2.52 4.92 -7.25
C ASN A 82 3.98 5.14 -6.83
N TYR A 83 4.44 4.39 -5.82
CA TYR A 83 5.82 4.43 -5.30
C TYR A 83 6.53 3.09 -5.46
#